data_AF-A0A6P8K2J5-F1
#
_entry.id   AF-A0A6P8K2J5-F1
#
_cell.length_a   1.000
_cell.length_b   1.000
_cell.length_c   1.000
_cell.angle_alpha   90.00
_cell.angle_beta   90.00
_cell.angle_gamma   90.00
#
_symmetry.space_group_name_H-M   'P 1'
#
loop_
_entity.id
_entity.type
_entity.pdbx_description
1 polymer ?
#
loop_
_entity_poly.entity_id
_entity_poly.type
_entity_poly.pdbx_seq_one_letter_code
_entity_poly.pdbx_strand_id
1 'polypeptide(L)'
;MVIGSFPVGKIFIHGVKRISKPFGDLLIWMGKHHPFIRRYIIIPPAQLYNTFEVRSKLRMLRLKQPRRIPSLSTPIATRLGADMLSEAFVFGIGAGLIYYELSKTYAKTKKQNQEIEDQKRVLDECVDCISADVERNQREINWIMAALKNVGK
;
A
#
# COMPACT_ATOMS: atom_id res chain seq x y z
N MET A 1 -13.75 0.38 -19.81
CA MET A 1 -13.17 0.41 -18.46
C MET A 1 -12.78 -1.00 -18.07
N VAL A 2 -11.61 -1.46 -18.52
CA VAL A 2 -11.14 -2.83 -18.28
C VAL A 2 -10.33 -2.82 -16.99
N ILE A 3 -11.03 -2.88 -15.85
CA ILE A 3 -10.42 -3.33 -14.61
C ILE A 3 -10.14 -4.81 -14.85
N GLY A 4 -8.91 -5.12 -15.25
CA GLY A 4 -8.45 -6.47 -15.47
C GLY A 4 -8.73 -7.31 -14.23
N SER A 5 -9.69 -8.23 -14.33
CA SER A 5 -9.87 -9.33 -13.39
C SER A 5 -8.67 -10.27 -13.56
N PHE A 6 -7.52 -9.81 -13.08
CA PHE A 6 -6.24 -10.48 -13.31
C PHE A 6 -6.20 -11.70 -12.38
N PRO A 7 -5.92 -12.92 -12.91
CA PRO A 7 -5.89 -14.16 -12.13
C PRO A 7 -4.89 -14.12 -10.96
N VAL A 8 -3.95 -13.17 -10.94
CA VAL A 8 -3.04 -12.90 -9.81
C VAL A 8 -3.79 -12.64 -8.51
N GLY A 9 -4.91 -11.91 -8.51
CA GLY A 9 -5.69 -11.68 -7.29
C GLY A 9 -6.24 -12.98 -6.69
N LYS A 10 -6.74 -13.88 -7.55
CA LYS A 10 -7.20 -15.20 -7.11
C LYS A 10 -6.05 -16.07 -6.65
N ILE A 11 -4.92 -16.09 -7.35
CA ILE A 11 -3.73 -16.88 -6.98
C ILE A 11 -3.17 -16.39 -5.63
N PHE A 12 -3.14 -15.08 -5.40
CA PHE A 12 -2.73 -14.49 -4.13
C PHE A 12 -3.64 -14.95 -2.98
N ILE A 13 -4.96 -14.82 -3.14
CA ILE A 13 -5.94 -15.24 -2.12
C ILE A 13 -5.83 -16.75 -1.83
N HIS A 14 -5.67 -17.59 -2.86
CA HIS A 14 -5.54 -19.04 -2.67
C HIS A 14 -4.16 -19.44 -2.14
N GLY A 15 -3.10 -18.70 -2.48
CA GLY A 15 -1.74 -18.89 -1.98
C GLY A 15 -1.63 -18.55 -0.49
N VAL A 16 -2.18 -17.41 -0.08
CA VAL A 16 -2.31 -17.03 1.33
C VAL A 16 -3.05 -18.11 2.10
N LYS A 17 -4.21 -18.58 1.60
CA LYS A 17 -4.96 -19.69 2.22
C LYS A 17 -4.14 -20.97 2.40
N ARG A 18 -3.27 -21.30 1.43
CA ARG A 18 -2.45 -22.52 1.48
C ARG A 18 -1.32 -22.41 2.51
N ILE A 19 -0.80 -21.21 2.77
CA ILE A 19 0.22 -20.95 3.79
C ILE A 19 -0.40 -20.82 5.18
N SER A 20 -1.60 -20.24 5.29
CA SER A 20 -2.26 -20.03 6.59
C SER A 20 -2.74 -21.34 7.22
N LYS A 21 -3.17 -22.33 6.42
CA LYS A 21 -3.66 -23.64 6.93
C LYS A 21 -2.64 -24.40 7.80
N PRO A 22 -1.39 -24.66 7.36
CA PRO A 22 -0.41 -25.36 8.20
C PRO A 22 -0.04 -24.57 9.46
N PHE A 23 -0.08 -23.23 9.41
CA PHE A 23 0.13 -22.38 10.58
C PHE A 23 -1.01 -22.48 11.60
N GLY A 24 -2.26 -22.50 11.13
CA GLY A 24 -3.43 -22.72 11.99
C GLY A 24 -3.37 -24.06 12.72
N ASP A 25 -3.02 -25.13 11.99
CA ASP A 25 -2.89 -26.47 12.59
C ASP A 25 -1.75 -26.55 13.62
N LEU A 26 -0.63 -25.85 13.38
CA LEU A 26 0.47 -25.72 14.35
C LEU A 26 0.02 -24.97 15.62
N LEU A 27 -0.72 -23.87 15.47
CA LEU A 27 -1.30 -23.11 16.59
C LEU A 27 -2.29 -23.94 17.40
N ILE A 28 -3.10 -24.78 16.76
CA ILE A 28 -4.00 -25.73 17.43
C ILE A 28 -3.20 -26.77 18.22
N TRP A 29 -2.12 -27.30 17.63
CA TRP A 29 -1.24 -28.26 18.30
C TRP A 29 -0.55 -27.63 19.53
N MET A 30 -0.03 -26.41 19.40
CA MET A 30 0.54 -25.64 20.52
C MET A 30 -0.51 -25.32 21.59
N GLY A 31 -1.74 -24.98 21.19
CA GLY A 31 -2.84 -24.73 22.13
C GLY A 31 -3.27 -25.97 22.91
N LYS A 32 -3.07 -27.18 22.37
CA LYS A 32 -3.30 -28.45 23.08
C LYS A 32 -2.19 -28.77 24.07
N HIS A 33 -0.94 -28.50 23.74
CA HIS A 33 0.22 -28.81 24.58
C HIS A 33 0.48 -27.76 25.66
N HIS A 34 0.12 -26.49 25.42
CA HIS A 34 0.40 -25.40 26.35
C HIS A 34 -0.87 -24.60 26.72
N PRO A 35 -1.44 -24.78 27.93
CA PRO A 35 -2.67 -24.11 28.34
C PRO A 35 -2.53 -22.58 28.46
N PHE A 36 -1.31 -22.08 28.65
CA PHE A 36 -1.02 -20.64 28.72
C PHE A 36 -1.21 -19.96 27.35
N ILE A 37 -0.70 -20.58 26.28
CA ILE A 37 -0.82 -20.06 24.91
C ILE A 37 -2.30 -20.07 24.51
N ARG A 38 -3.00 -21.15 24.86
CA ARG A 38 -4.44 -21.27 24.63
C ARG A 38 -5.24 -20.16 25.30
N ARG A 39 -4.98 -19.86 26.57
CA ARG A 39 -5.77 -18.88 27.34
C ARG A 39 -5.40 -17.43 27.08
N TYR A 40 -4.14 -17.15 26.76
CA TYR A 40 -3.65 -15.77 26.64
C TYR A 40 -3.57 -15.29 25.18
N ILE A 41 -3.27 -16.17 24.23
CA ILE A 41 -3.06 -15.78 22.83
C ILE A 41 -4.26 -16.17 21.97
N ILE A 42 -4.82 -17.38 22.16
CA ILE A 42 -5.80 -17.95 21.23
C ILE A 42 -7.25 -17.62 21.62
N ILE A 43 -7.62 -17.75 22.90
CA ILE A 43 -9.00 -17.54 23.38
C ILE A 43 -9.45 -16.06 23.32
N PRO A 44 -8.63 -15.06 23.69
CA PRO A 44 -9.07 -13.65 23.68
C PRO A 44 -9.56 -13.13 22.32
N PRO A 45 -8.87 -13.36 21.18
CA PRO A 45 -9.37 -12.91 19.89
C PRO A 45 -10.68 -13.62 19.48
N ALA A 46 -10.83 -14.91 19.81
CA ALA A 46 -12.07 -15.64 19.55
C ALA A 46 -13.26 -15.10 20.36
N GLN A 47 -13.05 -14.71 21.62
CA GLN A 47 -14.07 -14.10 22.47
C GLN A 47 -14.43 -12.67 22.05
N LEU A 48 -13.43 -11.90 21.62
CA LEU A 48 -13.64 -10.57 21.03
C LEU A 48 -14.48 -10.67 19.76
N TYR A 49 -14.15 -11.58 18.85
CA TYR A 49 -14.91 -11.79 17.62
C TYR A 49 -16.38 -12.07 17.91
N ASN A 50 -16.67 -13.03 18.81
CA ASN A 50 -18.04 -13.35 19.21
C ASN A 50 -18.77 -12.15 19.85
N THR A 51 -18.06 -11.39 20.69
CA THR A 51 -18.62 -10.20 21.34
C THR A 51 -18.99 -9.12 20.33
N PHE A 52 -18.10 -8.86 19.37
CA PHE A 52 -18.32 -7.91 18.29
C PHE A 52 -19.44 -8.37 17.36
N GLU A 53 -19.43 -9.63 16.94
CA GLU A 53 -20.42 -10.21 16.03
C GLU A 53 -21.83 -10.12 16.64
N VAL A 54 -21.98 -10.57 17.89
CA VAL A 54 -23.27 -10.55 18.60
C VAL A 54 -23.73 -9.11 18.83
N ARG A 55 -22.85 -8.20 19.27
CA ARG A 55 -23.21 -6.77 19.44
C ARG A 55 -23.60 -6.11 18.11
N SER A 56 -22.89 -6.40 17.03
CA SER A 56 -23.14 -5.82 15.72
C SER A 56 -24.47 -6.31 15.15
N LYS A 57 -24.74 -7.62 15.18
CA LYS A 57 -26.02 -8.22 14.76
C LYS A 57 -27.20 -7.65 15.54
N LEU A 58 -27.06 -7.52 16.86
CA LEU A 58 -28.14 -6.98 17.71
C LEU A 58 -28.35 -5.48 17.52
N ARG A 59 -27.30 -4.71 17.27
CA ARG A 59 -27.41 -3.29 16.89
C ARG A 59 -28.12 -3.14 15.53
N MET A 60 -27.78 -3.98 14.56
CA MET A 60 -28.42 -3.98 13.24
C MET A 60 -29.91 -4.32 13.32
N LEU A 61 -30.28 -5.26 14.18
CA LEU A 61 -31.66 -5.67 14.42
C LEU A 61 -32.43 -4.77 15.40
N ARG A 62 -31.81 -3.68 15.91
CA ARG A 62 -32.37 -2.78 16.94
C ARG A 62 -32.88 -3.51 18.20
N LEU A 63 -32.28 -4.66 18.54
CA LEU A 63 -32.62 -5.45 19.72
C LEU A 63 -31.80 -5.00 20.94
N LYS A 64 -32.35 -5.21 22.15
CA LYS A 64 -31.67 -4.88 23.41
C LYS A 64 -30.38 -5.68 23.55
N GLN A 65 -29.27 -5.00 23.83
CA GLN A 65 -27.97 -5.66 23.95
C GLN A 65 -27.92 -6.56 25.21
N PRO A 66 -27.45 -7.82 25.09
CA PRO A 66 -27.30 -8.73 26.22
C PRO A 66 -26.13 -8.30 27.11
N ARG A 67 -26.35 -8.42 28.43
CA ARG A 67 -25.40 -8.02 29.48
C ARG A 67 -24.23 -9.02 29.63
N ARG A 68 -24.43 -10.28 29.22
CA ARG A 68 -23.40 -11.33 29.11
C ARG A 68 -23.62 -12.12 27.84
N ILE A 69 -22.59 -12.21 27.01
CA ILE A 69 -22.58 -13.02 25.79
C ILE A 69 -22.01 -14.39 26.17
N PRO A 70 -22.66 -15.51 25.81
CA PRO A 70 -22.15 -16.83 26.14
C PRO A 70 -20.78 -17.03 25.49
N SER A 71 -19.78 -17.37 26.31
CA SER A 71 -18.43 -17.69 25.85
C SER A 71 -18.47 -18.98 25.02
N LEU A 72 -17.81 -18.99 23.86
CA LEU A 72 -17.68 -20.19 23.04
C LEU A 72 -17.08 -21.35 23.86
N SER A 73 -17.56 -22.56 23.57
CA SER A 73 -16.98 -23.81 24.08
C SER A 73 -15.47 -23.82 23.81
N THR A 74 -14.68 -24.15 24.83
CA THR A 74 -13.22 -24.06 24.84
C THR A 74 -12.51 -24.71 23.63
N PRO A 75 -12.93 -25.87 23.09
CA PRO A 75 -12.35 -26.41 21.85
C PRO A 75 -12.64 -25.56 20.60
N ILE A 76 -13.86 -25.01 20.48
CA ILE A 76 -14.27 -24.20 19.32
C ILE A 76 -13.54 -22.86 19.33
N ALA A 77 -13.44 -22.22 20.49
CA ALA A 77 -12.68 -20.97 20.66
C ALA A 77 -11.19 -21.15 20.30
N THR A 78 -10.61 -22.31 20.61
CA THR A 78 -9.20 -22.59 20.30
C THR A 78 -8.98 -22.72 18.79
N ARG A 79 -9.87 -23.41 18.08
CA ARG A 79 -9.79 -23.55 16.62
C ARG A 79 -9.98 -22.21 15.91
N LEU A 80 -11.02 -21.46 16.27
CA LEU A 80 -11.31 -20.17 15.68
C LEU A 80 -10.19 -19.15 15.93
N GLY A 81 -9.67 -19.10 17.16
CA GLY A 81 -8.57 -18.21 17.51
C GLY A 81 -7.29 -18.55 16.75
N ALA A 82 -6.98 -19.84 16.58
CA ALA A 82 -5.79 -20.28 15.85
C ALA A 82 -5.88 -19.93 14.36
N ASP A 83 -7.04 -20.16 13.74
CA ASP A 83 -7.29 -19.78 12.34
C ASP A 83 -7.11 -18.26 12.16
N MET A 84 -7.74 -17.44 13.01
CA MET A 84 -7.61 -15.97 12.94
C MET A 84 -6.17 -15.48 13.16
N LEU A 85 -5.42 -16.06 14.12
CA LEU A 85 -4.03 -15.67 14.38
C LEU A 85 -3.12 -16.01 13.21
N SER A 86 -3.33 -17.18 12.60
CA SER A 86 -2.55 -17.64 11.44
C SER A 86 -2.76 -16.76 10.21
N GLU A 87 -4.01 -16.35 9.95
CA GLU A 87 -4.34 -15.45 8.85
C GLU A 87 -3.78 -14.05 9.09
N ALA A 88 -3.89 -13.52 10.32
CA ALA A 88 -3.31 -12.23 10.69
C ALA A 88 -1.78 -12.23 10.58
N PHE A 89 -1.12 -13.35 10.92
CA PHE A 89 0.33 -13.49 10.82
C PHE A 89 0.82 -13.44 9.36
N VAL A 90 0.20 -14.22 8.47
CA VAL A 90 0.55 -14.22 7.04
C VAL A 90 0.24 -12.86 6.42
N PHE A 91 -0.89 -12.24 6.78
CA PHE A 91 -1.22 -10.89 6.34
C PHE A 91 -0.20 -9.85 6.82
N GLY A 92 0.27 -9.95 8.07
CA GLY A 92 1.29 -9.08 8.63
C GLY A 92 2.61 -9.15 7.86
N ILE A 93 3.07 -10.36 7.53
CA ILE A 93 4.29 -10.55 6.71
C ILE A 93 4.10 -9.98 5.31
N GLY A 94 2.98 -10.29 4.65
CA GLY A 94 2.70 -9.79 3.30
C GLY A 94 2.59 -8.27 3.25
N ALA A 95 1.82 -7.67 4.15
CA ALA A 95 1.67 -6.22 4.26
C ALA A 95 3.01 -5.54 4.61
N GLY A 96 3.82 -6.15 5.47
CA GLY A 96 5.16 -5.66 5.82
C GLY A 96 6.10 -5.63 4.63
N LEU A 97 6.13 -6.70 3.81
CA LEU A 97 6.94 -6.76 2.59
C LEU A 97 6.49 -5.71 1.57
N ILE A 98 5.19 -5.59 1.34
CA ILE A 98 4.63 -4.58 0.43
C ILE A 98 4.99 -3.18 0.91
N TYR A 99 4.83 -2.89 2.21
CA TYR A 99 5.17 -1.60 2.78
C TYR A 99 6.65 -1.27 2.60
N TYR A 100 7.52 -2.25 2.84
CA TYR A 100 8.97 -2.10 2.66
C TYR A 100 9.34 -1.82 1.20
N GLU A 101 8.77 -2.57 0.25
CA GLU A 101 9.04 -2.39 -1.18
C GLU A 101 8.50 -1.05 -1.68
N LEU A 102 7.32 -0.64 -1.23
CA LEU A 102 6.77 0.68 -1.50
C LEU A 102 7.71 1.77 -1.00
N SER A 103 8.13 1.71 0.27
CA SER A 103 9.05 2.71 0.85
C SER A 103 10.33 2.85 0.02
N LYS A 104 10.94 1.72 -0.36
CA LYS A 104 12.12 1.70 -1.23
C LYS A 104 11.84 2.28 -2.61
N THR A 105 10.69 1.97 -3.20
CA THR A 105 10.29 2.45 -4.52
C THR A 105 10.06 3.96 -4.49
N TYR A 106 9.35 4.49 -3.49
CA TYR A 106 9.15 5.93 -3.29
C TYR A 106 10.47 6.68 -3.20
N ALA A 107 11.44 6.15 -2.45
CA ALA A 107 12.76 6.77 -2.34
C ALA A 107 13.51 6.83 -3.69
N LYS A 108 13.40 5.78 -4.53
CA LYS A 108 13.99 5.75 -5.87
C LYS A 108 13.30 6.72 -6.83
N THR A 109 11.97 6.71 -6.86
CA THR A 109 11.17 7.60 -7.73
C THR A 109 11.42 9.07 -7.40
N LYS A 110 11.57 9.41 -6.11
CA LYS A 110 11.89 10.79 -5.70
C LYS A 110 13.23 11.27 -6.29
N LYS A 111 14.26 10.43 -6.25
CA LYS A 111 15.58 10.77 -6.83
C LYS A 111 15.52 10.94 -8.35
N GLN A 112 14.83 10.03 -9.05
CA GLN A 112 14.66 10.13 -10.50
C GLN A 112 13.87 11.39 -10.89
N ASN A 113 12.83 11.74 -10.15
CA ASN A 113 12.07 12.95 -10.43
C ASN A 113 12.91 14.22 -10.23
N GLN A 114 13.79 14.25 -9.21
CA GLN A 114 14.72 15.37 -9.01
C GLN A 114 15.69 15.50 -10.19
N GLU A 115 16.27 14.40 -10.65
CA GLU A 115 17.20 14.40 -11.78
C GLU A 115 16.51 14.83 -13.09
N ILE A 116 15.27 14.42 -13.32
CA ILE A 116 14.46 14.89 -14.45
C ILE A 116 14.15 16.39 -14.33
N GLU A 117 13.87 16.89 -13.13
CA GLU A 117 13.59 18.30 -12.90
C GLU A 117 14.83 19.16 -13.13
N ASP A 118 16.00 18.70 -12.68
CA ASP A 118 17.28 19.37 -12.93
C ASP A 118 17.63 19.39 -14.42
N GLN A 119 17.42 18.28 -15.13
CA GLN A 119 17.60 18.24 -16.60
C GLN A 119 16.67 19.20 -17.34
N LYS A 120 15.42 19.34 -16.88
CA LYS A 120 14.49 20.32 -17.45
C LYS A 120 14.96 21.75 -17.23
N ARG A 121 15.45 22.09 -16.04
CA ARG A 121 15.99 23.43 -15.76
C ARG A 121 17.16 23.77 -16.67
N VAL A 122 18.10 22.83 -16.85
CA VAL A 122 19.24 23.03 -17.76
C VAL A 122 18.76 23.21 -19.20
N LEU A 123 17.74 22.47 -19.63
CA LEU A 123 17.19 22.61 -20.97
C LEU A 123 16.49 23.97 -21.15
N ASP A 124 15.71 24.42 -20.18
CA ASP A 124 15.05 25.72 -20.20
C ASP A 124 16.08 26.86 -20.22
N GLU A 125 17.15 26.78 -19.42
CA GLU A 125 18.26 27.74 -19.45
C GLU A 125 18.95 27.80 -20.82
N CYS A 126 19.18 26.64 -21.45
CA CYS A 126 19.73 26.58 -22.81
C CYS A 126 18.80 27.21 -23.85
N VAL A 127 17.49 26.98 -23.74
CA VAL A 127 16.49 27.56 -24.65
C VAL A 127 16.45 29.08 -24.50
N ASP A 128 16.52 29.60 -23.28
CA ASP A 128 16.57 31.03 -22.99
C ASP A 128 17.84 31.67 -23.57
N CYS A 129 19.00 31.02 -23.40
CA CYS A 129 20.27 31.50 -23.97
C CYS A 129 20.21 31.58 -25.50
N ILE A 130 19.72 30.52 -26.15
CA ILE A 130 19.56 30.49 -27.62
C ILE A 130 18.59 31.58 -28.07
N SER A 131 17.49 31.79 -27.36
CA SER A 131 16.51 32.84 -27.68
C SER A 131 17.15 34.23 -27.59
N ALA A 132 17.96 34.49 -26.57
CA ALA A 132 18.70 35.74 -26.42
C ALA A 132 19.75 35.96 -27.53
N ASP A 133 20.40 34.90 -28.00
CA ASP A 133 21.34 34.95 -29.13
C ASP A 133 20.61 35.25 -30.45
N VAL A 134 19.44 34.63 -30.69
CA VAL A 134 18.61 34.92 -31.87
C VAL A 134 18.17 36.38 -31.87
N GLU A 135 17.73 36.91 -30.74
CA GLU A 135 17.39 38.34 -30.65
C GLU A 135 18.58 39.26 -30.92
N ARG A 136 19.78 38.91 -30.42
CA ARG A 136 21.01 39.66 -30.73
C ARG A 136 21.29 39.65 -32.21
N ASN A 137 21.27 38.49 -32.85
CA ASN A 137 21.50 38.34 -34.28
C ASN A 137 20.48 39.15 -35.11
N GLN A 138 19.21 39.15 -34.71
CA GLN A 138 18.17 39.93 -35.39
C GLN A 138 18.40 41.44 -35.27
N ARG A 139 18.87 41.93 -34.10
CA ARG A 139 19.23 43.34 -33.90
C ARG A 139 20.42 43.74 -34.78
N GLU A 140 21.45 42.90 -34.87
CA GLU A 140 22.62 43.14 -35.71
C GLU A 140 22.26 43.21 -37.20
N ILE A 141 21.44 42.27 -37.68
CA ILE A 141 20.94 42.28 -39.07
C ILE A 141 20.18 43.57 -39.37
N ASN A 142 19.29 43.99 -38.46
CA ASN A 142 18.53 45.23 -38.63
C ASN A 142 19.44 46.47 -38.64
N TRP A 143 20.47 46.50 -37.80
CA TRP A 143 21.45 47.58 -37.78
C TRP A 143 22.27 47.64 -39.09
N ILE A 144 22.73 46.51 -39.60
CA ILE A 144 23.45 46.42 -40.88
C ILE A 144 22.56 46.90 -42.03
N MET A 145 21.29 46.45 -42.08
CA MET A 145 20.34 46.89 -43.10
C MET A 145 20.10 48.41 -43.04
N ALA A 146 19.99 49.00 -41.85
CA ALA A 146 19.83 50.44 -41.69
C ALA A 146 21.09 51.21 -42.14
N ALA A 147 22.28 50.70 -41.84
CA ALA A 147 23.55 51.28 -42.28
C ALA A 147 23.69 51.25 -43.81
N LEU A 148 23.37 50.12 -44.45
CA LEU A 148 23.37 49.99 -45.91
C LEU A 148 22.39 50.96 -46.59
N LYS A 149 21.20 51.15 -46.00
CA LYS A 149 20.19 52.09 -46.52
C LYS A 149 20.64 53.55 -46.48
N ASN A 150 21.46 53.92 -45.49
CA ASN A 150 22.01 55.27 -45.38
C ASN A 150 23.21 55.51 -46.32
N VAL A 151 23.95 54.48 -46.73
CA VAL A 151 25.06 54.59 -47.68
C VAL A 151 24.57 54.60 -49.14
N GLY A 152 23.41 54.01 -49.42
CA GLY A 152 22.80 53.98 -50.76
C GLY A 152 22.00 55.24 -51.16
N LYS A 153 21.99 56.29 -50.32
CA LYS A 153 21.41 57.61 -50.60
C LYS A 153 22.52 58.63 -50.79
#